data_AF-A0A1C3TTJ4-F1
#
_entry.id   AF-A0A1C3TTJ4-F1
#
_cell.length_a   1.000
_cell.length_b   1.000
_cell.length_c   1.000
_cell.angle_alpha   90.00
_cell.angle_beta   90.00
_cell.angle_gamma   90.00
#
_symmetry.space_group_name_H-M   'P 1'
#
loop_
_entity.id
_entity.type
_entity.pdbx_description
1 polymer ?
#
loop_
_entity_poly.entity_id
_entity_poly.type
_entity_poly.pdbx_seq_one_letter_code
_entity_poly.pdbx_strand_id
1 'polypeptide(L)'
;MRGSPLWPMSAALAAAMRGCWRCAPVLAVRQRVRHPTAYRVLGMALAAVVLVPPSLSAQVADIGALRQAATGARFSYGHSTYRLIPGAVVRLHAEQRLRGPHPADAGDRVAARVGPYAIVLGREARDAAHAPPDPSAPDERLVAAINELTAQTVLVAPKLKLFGTTPAVADALARRTGGTTVYASAMDGSAAIRYGSVEAAHAALVQLQKARGVTEVALQVIQSVDERN
;
A
#
# COMPACT_ATOMS: atom_id res chain seq x y z
N MET A 1 29.17 -19.15 -47.37
CA MET A 1 30.13 -20.07 -46.73
C MET A 1 30.33 -19.57 -45.31
N ARG A 2 29.82 -20.29 -44.30
CA ARG A 2 30.61 -21.01 -43.26
C ARG A 2 31.55 -20.07 -42.47
N GLY A 3 31.50 -19.96 -41.15
CA GLY A 3 30.77 -20.72 -40.14
C GLY A 3 31.11 -20.23 -38.73
N SER A 4 30.34 -20.72 -37.77
CA SER A 4 30.60 -20.63 -36.33
C SER A 4 31.75 -21.53 -35.89
N PRO A 5 32.36 -21.23 -34.73
CA PRO A 5 32.53 -22.23 -33.67
C PRO A 5 32.10 -21.62 -32.31
N LEU A 6 31.17 -22.17 -31.52
CA LEU A 6 31.22 -23.40 -30.70
C LEU A 6 32.51 -23.58 -29.89
N TRP A 7 32.44 -23.25 -28.59
CA TRP A 7 32.97 -24.14 -27.56
C TRP A 7 32.21 -24.05 -26.22
N PRO A 8 32.17 -25.17 -25.46
CA PRO A 8 31.26 -25.42 -24.34
C PRO A 8 31.97 -25.34 -22.97
N MET A 9 31.23 -25.34 -21.86
CA MET A 9 31.37 -26.35 -20.80
C MET A 9 30.36 -26.18 -19.67
N SER A 10 29.85 -27.33 -19.26
CA SER A 10 28.82 -27.66 -18.29
C SER A 10 29.19 -27.43 -16.82
N ALA A 11 28.17 -27.21 -15.97
CA ALA A 11 27.87 -27.98 -14.74
C ALA A 11 26.57 -27.41 -14.14
N ALA A 12 25.45 -28.16 -14.13
CA ALA A 12 24.99 -29.05 -13.03
C ALA A 12 24.61 -28.25 -11.77
N LEU A 13 23.49 -28.38 -11.07
CA LEU A 13 22.48 -29.42 -10.78
C LEU A 13 21.34 -28.63 -10.07
N ALA A 14 20.04 -28.94 -10.05
CA ALA A 14 19.40 -30.13 -9.50
C ALA A 14 17.86 -30.01 -9.56
N ALA A 15 17.24 -31.18 -9.71
CA ALA A 15 15.98 -31.66 -9.14
C ALA A 15 14.68 -30.82 -9.33
N ALA A 16 13.77 -31.20 -10.23
CA ALA A 16 12.87 -32.36 -10.19
C ALA A 16 11.63 -32.13 -9.33
N MET A 17 10.46 -32.15 -9.98
CA MET A 17 9.24 -32.90 -9.63
C MET A 17 8.03 -32.20 -10.29
N ARG A 18 7.77 -32.56 -11.55
CA ARG A 18 6.44 -32.48 -12.14
C ARG A 18 5.85 -33.89 -12.11
N GLY A 19 4.56 -33.96 -11.82
CA GLY A 19 3.68 -34.72 -12.68
C GLY A 19 3.04 -35.94 -12.04
N CYS A 20 1.72 -35.80 -11.89
CA CYS A 20 0.71 -36.85 -11.87
C CYS A 20 0.76 -37.80 -10.67
N TRP A 21 -0.40 -38.06 -10.09
CA TRP A 21 -1.09 -39.32 -10.32
C TRP A 21 -2.54 -39.19 -9.81
N ARG A 22 -3.49 -39.29 -10.75
CA ARG A 22 -4.80 -39.88 -10.45
C ARG A 22 -4.53 -41.33 -10.06
N CYS A 23 -5.13 -41.80 -8.97
CA CYS A 23 -5.61 -43.18 -8.79
C CYS A 23 -6.34 -43.28 -7.45
N ALA A 24 -7.65 -43.49 -7.51
CA ALA A 24 -8.36 -44.16 -6.43
C ALA A 24 -7.82 -45.60 -6.30
N PRO A 25 -7.92 -46.21 -5.11
CA PRO A 25 -8.55 -47.51 -5.11
C PRO A 25 -9.58 -47.69 -4.00
N VAL A 26 -10.52 -48.53 -4.36
CA VAL A 26 -11.57 -49.15 -3.58
C VAL A 26 -10.96 -50.34 -2.81
N LEU A 27 -11.66 -50.73 -1.73
CA LEU A 27 -11.80 -52.07 -1.16
C LEU A 27 -10.89 -52.55 -0.02
N ALA A 28 -11.62 -53.06 0.98
CA ALA A 28 -11.39 -54.28 1.73
C ALA A 28 -10.51 -54.20 2.99
N VAL A 29 -11.13 -53.75 4.09
CA VAL A 29 -10.83 -54.32 5.40
C VAL A 29 -11.94 -55.32 5.75
N ARG A 30 -11.58 -56.61 5.65
CA ARG A 30 -12.33 -57.74 6.23
C ARG A 30 -12.16 -57.67 7.76
N GLN A 31 -13.24 -57.47 8.50
CA GLN A 31 -13.29 -57.87 9.91
C GLN A 31 -14.28 -59.02 10.08
N ARG A 32 -13.74 -60.20 10.44
CA ARG A 32 -14.52 -61.36 10.86
C ARG A 32 -15.05 -61.13 12.27
N VAL A 33 -16.37 -61.01 12.35
CA VAL A 33 -17.30 -61.57 13.34
C VAL A 33 -16.69 -62.22 14.59
N ARG A 34 -17.01 -61.68 15.76
CA ARG A 34 -17.55 -62.44 16.92
C ARG A 34 -18.49 -61.54 17.74
N HIS A 35 -19.78 -61.87 17.69
CA HIS A 35 -20.82 -61.48 18.66
C HIS A 35 -20.66 -62.36 19.92
N PRO A 36 -21.07 -61.92 21.14
CA PRO A 36 -22.50 -61.79 21.45
C PRO A 36 -22.92 -60.62 22.38
N THR A 37 -24.20 -60.26 22.21
CA THR A 37 -25.16 -59.78 23.23
C THR A 37 -24.82 -58.59 24.13
N ALA A 38 -25.49 -57.44 23.90
CA ALA A 38 -26.65 -56.97 24.68
C ALA A 38 -26.80 -55.42 24.64
N TYR A 39 -28.06 -54.94 24.72
CA TYR A 39 -28.51 -53.54 24.88
C TYR A 39 -28.30 -52.62 23.67
N ARG A 40 -29.23 -52.47 22.71
CA ARG A 40 -30.57 -51.82 22.74
C ARG A 40 -30.60 -50.41 23.37
N VAL A 41 -30.99 -49.46 22.51
CA VAL A 41 -31.54 -48.09 22.73
C VAL A 41 -30.48 -46.96 22.78
N LEU A 42 -30.21 -46.27 21.65
CA LEU A 42 -30.84 -45.00 21.20
C LEU A 42 -30.51 -43.84 22.18
N GLY A 43 -29.79 -42.77 21.86
CA GLY A 43 -29.48 -42.09 20.61
C GLY A 43 -29.73 -40.58 20.80
N MET A 44 -28.81 -39.74 20.30
CA MET A 44 -28.82 -38.26 20.29
C MET A 44 -28.34 -37.48 21.54
N ALA A 45 -27.03 -37.23 21.58
CA ALA A 45 -26.49 -35.97 22.13
C ALA A 45 -25.89 -35.16 20.96
N LEU A 46 -26.67 -34.23 20.42
CA LEU A 46 -26.25 -33.31 19.37
C LEU A 46 -25.50 -32.14 20.03
N ALA A 47 -24.18 -32.24 20.14
CA ALA A 47 -23.33 -31.14 20.59
C ALA A 47 -23.21 -30.10 19.45
N ALA A 48 -24.05 -29.06 19.48
CA ALA A 48 -23.94 -27.92 18.60
C ALA A 48 -22.73 -27.06 19.02
N VAL A 49 -21.57 -27.33 18.44
CA VAL A 49 -20.42 -26.41 18.49
C VAL A 49 -20.74 -25.23 17.57
N VAL A 50 -21.16 -24.11 18.16
CA VAL A 50 -21.24 -22.83 17.46
C VAL A 50 -19.80 -22.36 17.21
N LEU A 51 -19.27 -22.69 16.04
CA LEU A 51 -18.09 -22.01 15.49
C LEU A 51 -18.49 -20.56 15.21
N VAL A 52 -18.23 -19.66 16.17
CA VAL A 52 -18.20 -18.23 15.90
C VAL A 52 -17.00 -17.98 14.99
N PRO A 53 -17.18 -17.60 13.71
CA PRO A 53 -16.04 -17.20 12.90
C PRO A 53 -15.41 -15.95 13.56
N PRO A 54 -14.08 -15.87 13.71
CA PRO A 54 -13.46 -14.60 14.07
C PRO A 54 -13.83 -13.61 12.97
N SER A 55 -14.64 -12.62 13.30
CA SER A 55 -14.90 -11.47 12.43
C SER A 55 -13.59 -10.72 12.26
N LEU A 56 -12.80 -11.12 11.26
CA LEU A 56 -11.85 -10.26 10.60
C LEU A 56 -12.66 -9.08 10.05
N SER A 57 -12.77 -8.02 10.84
CA SER A 57 -13.21 -6.72 10.37
C SER A 57 -12.17 -6.21 9.38
N ALA A 58 -12.21 -6.76 8.16
CA ALA A 58 -11.75 -6.07 6.98
C ALA A 58 -12.59 -4.79 6.96
N GLN A 59 -12.04 -3.71 7.51
CA GLN A 59 -12.71 -2.42 7.49
C GLN A 59 -12.85 -2.04 6.01
N VAL A 60 -14.05 -2.26 5.48
CA VAL A 60 -14.41 -1.89 4.12
C VAL A 60 -14.20 -0.39 4.02
N ALA A 61 -13.36 0.04 3.07
CA ALA A 61 -13.12 1.44 2.85
C ALA A 61 -14.46 2.16 2.59
N ASP A 62 -14.69 3.28 3.29
CA ASP A 62 -15.84 4.15 3.03
C ASP A 62 -15.54 5.02 1.80
N ILE A 63 -15.69 4.39 0.63
CA ILE A 63 -15.43 5.03 -0.68
C ILE A 63 -16.30 6.27 -0.87
N GLY A 64 -17.53 6.26 -0.35
CA GLY A 64 -18.45 7.40 -0.42
C GLY A 64 -17.88 8.62 0.29
N ALA A 65 -17.49 8.44 1.56
CA ALA A 65 -16.87 9.49 2.35
C ALA A 65 -15.55 9.98 1.73
N LEU A 66 -14.70 9.07 1.24
CA LEU A 66 -13.43 9.43 0.60
C LEU A 66 -13.64 10.26 -0.67
N ARG A 67 -14.61 9.89 -1.53
CA ARG A 67 -14.94 10.67 -2.74
C ARG A 67 -15.49 12.04 -2.41
N GLN A 68 -16.35 12.15 -1.40
CA GLN A 68 -16.89 13.44 -0.95
C GLN A 68 -15.78 14.34 -0.38
N ALA A 69 -14.84 13.77 0.37
CA ALA A 69 -13.73 14.51 0.95
C ALA A 69 -12.64 14.85 -0.08
N ALA A 70 -12.54 14.12 -1.20
CA ALA A 70 -11.57 14.33 -2.28
C ALA A 70 -11.83 15.61 -3.08
N THR A 71 -11.61 16.77 -2.45
CA THR A 71 -11.83 18.11 -3.01
C THR A 71 -10.54 18.84 -3.40
N GLY A 72 -9.38 18.24 -3.11
CA GLY A 72 -8.07 18.87 -3.27
C GLY A 72 -7.57 18.91 -4.72
N ALA A 73 -6.29 19.27 -4.84
CA ALA A 73 -5.60 19.34 -6.12
C ALA A 73 -5.55 17.96 -6.80
N ARG A 74 -5.59 17.99 -8.14
CA ARG A 74 -5.42 16.81 -8.99
C ARG A 74 -3.97 16.66 -9.40
N PHE A 75 -3.52 15.41 -9.51
CA PHE A 75 -2.22 15.08 -10.07
C PHE A 75 -2.27 13.74 -10.79
N SER A 76 -1.36 13.56 -11.74
CA SER A 76 -1.22 12.30 -12.47
C SER A 76 -0.02 11.53 -11.96
N TYR A 77 -0.16 10.20 -11.90
CA TYR A 77 0.93 9.28 -11.63
C TYR A 77 0.76 8.05 -12.52
N GLY A 78 1.72 7.81 -13.41
CA GLY A 78 1.55 6.88 -14.53
C GLY A 78 0.35 7.27 -15.39
N HIS A 79 -0.54 6.31 -15.66
CA HIS A 79 -1.77 6.51 -16.45
C HIS A 79 -3.01 6.83 -15.61
N SER A 80 -2.83 7.07 -14.31
CA SER A 80 -3.93 7.32 -13.38
C SER A 80 -3.96 8.77 -12.91
N THR A 81 -5.18 9.29 -12.75
CA THR A 81 -5.41 10.61 -12.14
C THR A 81 -5.89 10.42 -10.71
N TYR A 82 -5.25 11.15 -9.81
CA TYR A 82 -5.53 11.13 -8.38
C TYR A 82 -6.01 12.50 -7.92
N ARG A 83 -6.87 12.49 -6.91
CA ARG A 83 -7.34 13.70 -6.25
C ARG A 83 -7.00 13.65 -4.76
N LEU A 84 -6.33 14.71 -4.28
CA LEU A 84 -5.99 14.85 -2.87
C LEU A 84 -7.26 14.98 -2.01
N ILE A 85 -7.19 14.47 -0.78
CA ILE A 85 -8.24 14.51 0.22
C ILE A 85 -7.81 15.51 1.32
N PRO A 86 -8.10 16.81 1.16
CA PRO A 86 -7.76 17.80 2.18
C PRO A 86 -8.55 17.52 3.46
N GLY A 87 -7.94 17.76 4.62
CA GLY A 87 -8.56 17.51 5.93
C GLY A 87 -8.53 16.04 6.37
N ALA A 88 -8.00 15.13 5.55
CA ALA A 88 -7.72 13.77 5.99
C ALA A 88 -6.42 13.74 6.80
N VAL A 89 -6.41 13.00 7.90
CA VAL A 89 -5.20 12.73 8.68
C VAL A 89 -4.74 11.32 8.42
N VAL A 90 -3.47 11.18 8.04
CA VAL A 90 -2.80 9.89 7.92
C VAL A 90 -2.14 9.58 9.26
N ARG A 91 -2.49 8.44 9.87
CA ARG A 91 -1.91 8.00 11.16
C ARG A 91 -1.34 6.60 11.04
N LEU A 92 -0.26 6.32 11.76
CA LEU A 92 0.24 4.96 11.86
C LEU A 92 -0.68 4.13 12.78
N HIS A 93 -0.98 2.89 12.42
CA HIS A 93 -1.86 2.03 13.23
C HIS A 93 -1.38 1.81 14.66
N ALA A 94 -0.06 1.78 14.89
CA ALA A 94 0.50 1.64 16.23
C ALA A 94 0.15 2.84 17.12
N GLU A 95 0.28 4.06 16.59
CA GLU A 95 -0.04 5.31 17.30
C GLU A 95 -1.53 5.42 17.64
N GLN A 96 -2.39 4.91 16.76
CA GLN A 96 -3.84 4.89 17.02
C GLN A 96 -4.21 3.98 18.20
N ARG A 97 -3.54 2.84 18.37
CA ARG A 97 -3.78 1.96 19.54
C ARG A 97 -3.30 2.59 20.84
N LEU A 98 -2.19 3.33 20.80
CA LEU A 98 -1.62 4.02 21.96
C LEU A 98 -2.50 5.16 22.47
N ARG A 99 -3.27 5.84 21.60
CA ARG A 99 -4.21 6.89 22.01
C ARG A 99 -5.52 6.36 22.63
N GLY A 100 -5.78 5.05 22.54
CA GLY A 100 -7.03 4.43 22.99
C GLY A 100 -8.27 4.90 22.20
N PRO A 101 -9.45 4.29 22.39
CA PRO A 101 -10.70 4.86 21.94
C PRO A 101 -10.97 6.10 22.79
N HIS A 102 -10.74 7.30 22.24
CA HIS A 102 -11.07 8.52 22.96
C HIS A 102 -12.59 8.71 22.90
N PRO A 103 -13.32 8.89 24.01
CA PRO A 103 -14.78 9.05 23.97
C PRO A 103 -15.27 10.32 23.24
N ALA A 104 -14.36 11.16 22.72
CA ALA A 104 -14.66 12.25 21.78
C ALA A 104 -14.53 11.87 20.28
N ASP A 105 -14.20 10.61 19.93
CA ASP A 105 -14.14 10.09 18.54
C ASP A 105 -15.52 9.98 17.86
N ALA A 106 -16.58 10.55 18.45
CA ALA A 106 -17.93 10.49 17.89
C ALA A 106 -18.06 11.17 16.50
N GLY A 107 -17.04 11.93 16.06
CA GLY A 107 -17.00 12.59 14.76
C GLY A 107 -15.86 12.16 13.81
N ASP A 108 -14.88 11.39 14.29
CA ASP A 108 -13.72 10.96 13.49
C ASP A 108 -13.86 9.48 13.12
N ARG A 109 -13.74 9.18 11.84
CA ARG A 109 -13.91 7.83 11.29
C ARG A 109 -12.72 7.44 10.45
N VAL A 110 -12.22 6.22 10.67
CA VAL A 110 -11.27 5.58 9.75
C VAL A 110 -12.01 5.27 8.45
N ALA A 111 -11.67 5.99 7.38
CA ALA A 111 -12.31 5.87 6.09
C ALA A 111 -11.60 4.86 5.17
N ALA A 112 -10.28 4.70 5.31
CA ALA A 112 -9.50 3.71 4.58
C ALA A 112 -8.22 3.32 5.33
N ARG A 113 -7.56 2.26 4.86
CA ARG A 113 -6.25 1.82 5.31
C ARG A 113 -5.34 1.58 4.10
N VAL A 114 -4.09 2.00 4.20
CA VAL A 114 -3.06 1.78 3.18
C VAL A 114 -1.80 1.27 3.88
N GLY A 115 -1.54 -0.03 3.78
CA GLY A 115 -0.47 -0.67 4.55
C GLY A 115 -0.63 -0.41 6.06
N PRO A 116 0.39 0.09 6.78
CA PRO A 116 0.32 0.36 8.21
C PRO A 116 -0.40 1.66 8.57
N TYR A 117 -0.93 2.40 7.59
CA TYR A 117 -1.52 3.72 7.78
C TYR A 117 -3.06 3.69 7.75
N ALA A 118 -3.67 4.37 8.70
CA ALA A 118 -5.09 4.71 8.72
C ALA A 118 -5.31 6.09 8.11
N ILE A 119 -6.37 6.24 7.32
CA ILE A 119 -6.84 7.53 6.82
C ILE A 119 -8.10 7.87 7.59
N VAL A 120 -8.03 8.93 8.39
CA VAL A 120 -9.11 9.39 9.26
C VAL A 120 -9.75 10.63 8.63
N LEU A 121 -11.08 10.60 8.53
CA LEU A 121 -11.90 11.73 8.12
C LEU A 121 -12.80 12.14 9.28
N GLY A 122 -13.08 13.44 9.40
CA GLY A 122 -13.91 13.97 10.47
C GLY A 122 -13.56 15.41 10.77
N ARG A 123 -14.24 16.01 11.75
CA ARG A 123 -14.02 17.40 12.14
C ARG A 123 -12.66 17.56 12.81
N GLU A 124 -12.34 16.69 13.76
CA GLU A 124 -11.07 16.74 14.49
C GLU A 124 -9.91 16.37 13.57
N ALA A 125 -10.11 15.43 12.64
CA ALA A 125 -9.15 15.16 11.58
C ALA A 125 -8.88 16.42 10.73
N ARG A 126 -9.92 17.16 10.35
CA ARG A 126 -9.75 18.40 9.57
C ARG A 126 -9.00 19.47 10.35
N ASP A 127 -9.35 19.66 11.62
CA ASP A 127 -8.70 20.63 12.49
C ASP A 127 -7.23 20.25 12.73
N ALA A 128 -6.94 18.97 12.93
CA ALA A 128 -5.57 18.45 13.06
C ALA A 128 -4.76 18.52 11.76
N ALA A 129 -5.39 18.35 10.59
CA ALA A 129 -4.72 18.51 9.29
C ALA A 129 -4.31 19.96 9.03
N HIS A 130 -4.97 20.93 9.67
CA HIS A 130 -4.62 22.35 9.63
C HIS A 130 -3.69 22.80 10.77
N ALA A 131 -3.43 21.92 11.75
CA ALA A 131 -2.57 22.25 12.87
C ALA A 131 -1.12 22.48 12.42
N PRO A 132 -0.37 23.35 13.11
CA PRO A 132 1.04 23.51 12.87
C PRO A 132 1.75 22.17 13.01
N PRO A 133 2.77 21.92 12.17
CA PRO A 133 3.49 20.67 12.20
C PRO A 133 4.22 20.46 13.53
N ASP A 134 4.08 19.26 14.09
CA ASP A 134 4.85 18.85 15.25
C ASP A 134 6.33 18.68 14.86
N PRO A 135 7.25 19.46 15.46
CA PRO A 135 8.68 19.32 15.18
C PRO A 135 9.27 17.99 15.65
N SER A 136 8.55 17.23 16.48
CA SER A 136 9.00 15.95 17.06
C SER A 136 8.59 14.73 16.24
N ALA A 137 7.68 14.89 15.26
CA ALA A 137 7.23 13.79 14.42
C ALA A 137 8.26 13.50 13.31
N PRO A 138 8.72 12.25 13.14
CA PRO A 138 9.62 11.91 12.05
C PRO A 138 8.94 12.24 10.72
N ASP A 139 9.63 13.08 9.97
CA ASP A 139 9.12 13.86 8.86
C ASP A 139 8.71 12.96 7.69
N GLU A 140 7.45 12.51 7.68
CA GLU A 140 6.67 12.20 6.47
C GLU A 140 5.24 12.70 6.65
N ARG A 141 5.00 13.96 6.25
CA ARG A 141 3.64 14.52 6.16
C ARG A 141 2.91 13.92 4.97
N LEU A 142 2.46 12.68 5.16
CA LEU A 142 1.68 11.97 4.15
C LEU A 142 0.29 12.59 4.05
N VAL A 143 -0.18 12.76 2.82
CA VAL A 143 -1.55 13.18 2.53
C VAL A 143 -2.26 12.04 1.80
N ALA A 144 -3.53 11.83 2.09
CA ALA A 144 -4.35 10.85 1.39
C ALA A 144 -4.80 11.37 0.02
N ALA A 145 -4.84 10.48 -0.96
CA ALA A 145 -5.43 10.73 -2.28
C ALA A 145 -6.26 9.55 -2.73
N ILE A 146 -7.22 9.80 -3.61
CA ILE A 146 -8.03 8.75 -4.24
C ILE A 146 -7.82 8.77 -5.75
N ASN A 147 -7.70 7.59 -6.35
CA ASN A 147 -7.76 7.43 -7.80
C ASN A 147 -9.19 7.76 -8.28
N GLU A 148 -9.33 8.73 -9.18
CA GLU A 148 -10.65 9.20 -9.62
C GLU A 148 -11.46 8.12 -10.37
N LEU A 149 -10.77 7.14 -10.98
CA LEU A 149 -11.42 6.05 -11.72
C LEU A 149 -11.71 4.84 -10.82
N THR A 150 -10.68 4.31 -10.15
CA THR A 150 -10.79 3.05 -9.40
C THR A 150 -11.25 3.20 -7.96
N ALA A 151 -11.35 4.45 -7.46
CA ALA A 151 -11.56 4.76 -6.05
C ALA A 151 -10.48 4.18 -5.10
N GLN A 152 -9.36 3.69 -5.63
CA GLN A 152 -8.25 3.20 -4.82
C GLN A 152 -7.63 4.36 -4.05
N THR A 153 -7.46 4.16 -2.74
CA THR A 153 -6.84 5.16 -1.87
C THR A 153 -5.34 4.93 -1.79
N VAL A 154 -4.57 6.02 -1.88
CA VAL A 154 -3.11 6.01 -1.85
C VAL A 154 -2.62 7.10 -0.91
N LEU A 155 -1.36 7.00 -0.49
CA LEU A 155 -0.69 8.05 0.27
C LEU A 155 0.28 8.79 -0.63
N VAL A 156 0.43 10.08 -0.36
CA VAL A 156 1.26 10.98 -1.13
C VAL A 156 2.27 11.61 -0.20
N ALA A 157 3.55 11.44 -0.52
CA ALA A 157 4.63 12.04 0.25
C ALA A 157 4.98 13.43 -0.30
N PRO A 158 5.51 14.34 0.53
CA PRO A 158 5.96 15.67 0.10
C PRO A 158 7.31 15.58 -0.62
N LYS A 159 7.40 14.71 -1.63
CA LYS A 159 8.62 14.36 -2.37
C LYS A 159 8.31 14.23 -3.85
N LEU A 160 9.19 14.77 -4.69
CA LEU A 160 9.16 14.59 -6.14
C LEU A 160 10.30 13.66 -6.56
N LYS A 161 10.00 12.71 -7.44
CA LYS A 161 10.98 11.91 -8.17
C LYS A 161 11.20 12.53 -9.54
N LEU A 162 12.46 12.65 -9.92
CA LEU A 162 12.91 13.20 -11.19
C LEU A 162 13.66 12.10 -11.93
N PHE A 163 13.42 11.98 -13.24
CA PHE A 163 14.07 11.02 -14.12
C PHE A 163 14.72 11.72 -15.32
N GLY A 164 15.80 11.14 -15.83
CA GLY A 164 16.58 11.73 -16.92
C GLY A 164 17.26 13.04 -16.51
N THR A 165 17.75 13.11 -15.28
CA THR A 165 18.41 14.30 -14.72
C THR A 165 19.82 13.98 -14.23
N THR A 166 20.57 15.00 -13.85
CA THR A 166 21.90 14.86 -13.22
C THR A 166 21.88 15.46 -11.82
N PRO A 167 22.79 15.06 -10.91
CA PRO A 167 22.85 15.64 -9.56
C PRO A 167 22.94 17.18 -9.55
N ALA A 168 23.77 17.75 -10.42
CA ALA A 168 23.92 19.20 -10.51
C ALA A 168 22.62 19.91 -10.95
N VAL A 169 21.88 19.32 -11.88
CA VAL A 169 20.58 19.85 -12.31
C VAL A 169 19.56 19.70 -11.19
N ALA A 170 19.44 18.52 -10.59
CA ALA A 170 18.52 18.26 -9.49
C ALA A 170 18.70 19.25 -8.33
N ASP A 171 19.94 19.53 -7.94
CA ASP A 171 20.26 20.51 -6.90
C ASP A 171 19.89 21.95 -7.27
N ALA A 172 20.11 22.34 -8.52
CA ALA A 172 19.71 23.65 -9.01
C ALA A 172 18.18 23.79 -9.04
N LEU A 173 17.46 22.73 -9.43
CA LEU A 173 16.01 22.68 -9.43
C LEU A 173 15.45 22.75 -8.01
N ALA A 174 15.99 21.95 -7.08
CA ALA A 174 15.60 21.94 -5.67
C ALA A 174 15.72 23.34 -5.05
N ARG A 175 16.88 24.00 -5.21
CA ARG A 175 17.08 25.37 -4.72
C ARG A 175 16.08 26.36 -5.32
N ARG A 176 15.80 26.25 -6.62
CA ARG A 176 14.86 27.15 -7.31
C ARG A 176 13.42 26.99 -6.84
N THR A 177 13.01 25.77 -6.50
CA THR A 177 11.63 25.46 -6.06
C THR A 177 11.46 25.45 -4.55
N GLY A 178 12.50 25.74 -3.78
CA GLY A 178 12.45 25.73 -2.31
C GLY A 178 12.40 24.32 -1.71
N GLY A 179 12.91 23.32 -2.43
CA GLY A 179 13.06 21.94 -1.95
C GLY A 179 14.50 21.59 -1.58
N THR A 180 14.67 20.38 -1.02
CA THR A 180 15.97 19.81 -0.64
C THR A 180 16.18 18.50 -1.39
N THR A 181 17.29 18.37 -2.12
CA THR A 181 17.68 17.10 -2.74
C THR A 181 17.97 16.07 -1.65
N VAL A 182 17.23 14.96 -1.64
CA VAL A 182 17.41 13.85 -0.69
C VAL A 182 18.07 12.63 -1.34
N TYR A 183 18.07 12.59 -2.67
CA TYR A 183 18.75 11.57 -3.45
C TYR A 183 19.06 12.15 -4.83
N ALA A 184 20.23 11.84 -5.38
CA ALA A 184 20.55 12.09 -6.77
C ALA A 184 21.65 11.13 -7.22
N SER A 185 21.48 10.55 -8.40
CA SER A 185 22.46 9.65 -9.00
C SER A 185 22.58 9.92 -10.49
N ALA A 186 23.84 10.05 -10.93
CA ALA A 186 24.16 10.18 -12.35
C ALA A 186 24.11 8.83 -13.08
N MET A 187 24.19 7.71 -12.35
CA MET A 187 24.28 6.37 -12.94
C MET A 187 22.94 5.90 -13.51
N ASP A 188 21.85 6.17 -12.78
CA ASP A 188 20.47 5.86 -13.15
C ASP A 188 19.69 7.11 -13.62
N GLY A 189 20.36 8.27 -13.66
CA GLY A 189 19.77 9.54 -14.06
C GLY A 189 18.57 9.97 -13.22
N SER A 190 18.52 9.55 -11.95
CA SER A 190 17.36 9.74 -11.08
C SER A 190 17.69 10.62 -9.89
N ALA A 191 16.71 11.40 -9.45
CA ALA A 191 16.83 12.22 -8.25
C ALA A 191 15.51 12.30 -7.49
N ALA A 192 15.58 12.66 -6.21
CA ALA A 192 14.41 12.95 -5.39
C ALA A 192 14.60 14.26 -4.63
N ILE A 193 13.59 15.11 -4.68
CA ILE A 193 13.55 16.40 -4.00
C ILE A 193 12.42 16.37 -2.96
N ARG A 194 12.76 16.64 -1.70
CA ARG A 194 11.82 16.77 -0.59
C ARG A 194 11.35 18.21 -0.43
N TYR A 195 10.09 18.39 -0.05
CA TYR A 195 9.45 19.67 0.24
C TYR A 195 8.84 19.65 1.65
N GLY A 196 8.50 20.83 2.18
CA GLY A 196 7.89 20.95 3.51
C GLY A 196 6.43 20.47 3.61
N SER A 197 5.74 20.34 2.47
CA SER A 197 4.37 19.80 2.39
C SER A 197 4.06 19.21 1.01
N VAL A 198 2.97 18.46 0.90
CA VAL A 198 2.52 17.88 -0.38
C VAL A 198 2.04 18.97 -1.33
N GLU A 199 1.43 20.04 -0.81
CA GLU A 199 1.03 21.22 -1.59
C GLU A 199 2.24 21.93 -2.19
N ALA A 200 3.33 22.10 -1.42
CA ALA A 200 4.58 22.65 -1.91
C ALA A 200 5.21 21.76 -2.98
N ALA A 201 5.21 20.44 -2.78
CA ALA A 201 5.66 19.49 -3.79
C ALA A 201 4.82 19.53 -5.06
N HIS A 202 3.49 19.66 -4.95
CA HIS A 202 2.59 19.78 -6.10
C HIS A 202 2.78 21.10 -6.86
N ALA A 203 2.94 22.22 -6.16
CA ALA A 203 3.27 23.49 -6.78
C ALA A 203 4.60 23.43 -7.54
N ALA A 204 5.61 22.77 -6.95
CA ALA A 204 6.89 22.53 -7.60
C ALA A 204 6.77 21.57 -8.80
N LEU A 205 5.92 20.54 -8.74
CA LEU A 205 5.67 19.63 -9.86
C LEU A 205 5.25 20.41 -11.11
N VAL A 206 4.31 21.33 -10.98
CA VAL A 206 3.83 22.16 -12.11
C VAL A 206 4.96 23.01 -12.71
N GLN A 207 5.87 23.51 -11.89
CA GLN A 207 7.03 24.27 -12.35
C GLN A 207 8.09 23.37 -13.03
N LEU A 208 8.34 22.19 -12.46
CA LEU A 208 9.39 21.28 -12.92
C LEU A 208 8.99 20.48 -14.16
N GLN A 209 7.69 20.26 -14.41
CA GLN A 209 7.20 19.66 -15.66
C GLN A 209 7.60 20.42 -16.92
N LYS A 210 7.94 21.72 -16.79
CA LYS A 210 8.39 22.58 -17.88
C LYS A 210 9.89 22.90 -17.81
N ALA A 211 10.60 22.33 -16.83
CA ALA A 211 12.01 22.62 -16.61
C ALA A 211 12.89 21.84 -17.60
N ARG A 212 13.99 22.47 -18.03
CA ARG A 212 15.02 21.78 -18.83
C ARG A 212 15.87 20.88 -17.95
N GLY A 213 16.37 19.78 -18.53
CA GLY A 213 17.28 18.85 -17.84
C GLY A 213 16.57 17.81 -16.96
N VAL A 214 15.27 17.60 -17.19
CA VAL A 214 14.48 16.51 -16.61
C VAL A 214 13.56 15.97 -17.70
N THR A 215 13.49 14.65 -17.83
CA THR A 215 12.59 13.99 -18.79
C THR A 215 11.21 13.78 -18.18
N GLU A 216 11.15 13.40 -16.91
CA GLU A 216 9.91 13.14 -16.19
C GLU A 216 10.02 13.56 -14.73
N VAL A 217 8.91 14.10 -14.21
CA VAL A 217 8.77 14.48 -12.81
C VAL A 217 7.45 13.91 -12.30
N ALA A 218 7.51 13.19 -11.18
CA ALA A 218 6.33 12.59 -10.57
C ALA A 218 6.31 12.81 -9.05
N LEU A 219 5.11 12.97 -8.51
CA LEU A 219 4.89 13.00 -7.06
C LEU A 219 5.08 11.58 -6.49
N GLN A 220 5.71 11.46 -5.33
CA GLN A 220 5.91 10.17 -4.71
C GLN A 220 4.59 9.64 -4.12
N VAL A 221 4.07 8.58 -4.74
CA VAL A 221 2.88 7.86 -4.29
C VAL A 221 3.29 6.56 -3.61
N ILE A 222 2.73 6.32 -2.43
CA ILE A 222 2.85 5.06 -1.69
C ILE A 222 1.52 4.33 -1.86
N GLN A 223 1.59 3.21 -2.56
CA GLN A 223 0.49 2.26 -2.69
C GLN A 223 0.80 1.10 -1.76
N SER A 224 -0.24 0.48 -1.19
CA SER A 224 -0.06 -0.73 -0.40
C SER A 224 0.78 -1.76 -1.16
N VAL A 225 1.92 -2.14 -0.60
CA VAL A 225 2.72 -3.27 -1.08
C VAL A 225 1.95 -4.51 -0.67
N ASP A 226 1.59 -5.35 -1.65
CA ASP A 226 1.07 -6.69 -1.37
C ASP A 226 2.19 -7.44 -0.63
N GLU A 227 1.96 -7.82 0.63
CA GLU A 227 2.83 -8.74 1.37
C GLU A 227 2.69 -10.14 0.73
N ARG A 228 3.26 -10.33 -0.45
CA ARG A 228 3.58 -11.65 -0.98
C ARG A 228 5.08 -11.82 -0.96
N ASN A 229 5.57 -12.30 0.20
CA ASN A 229 6.78 -13.10 0.26
C ASN A 229 6.34 -14.56 0.24
#